data_AF-V9L5Y2-F1
#
_entry.id   AF-V9L5Y2-F1
#
_cell.length_a   1.000
_cell.length_b   1.000
_cell.length_c   1.000
_cell.angle_alpha   90.00
_cell.angle_beta   90.00
_cell.angle_gamma   90.00
#
_symmetry.space_group_name_H-M   'P 1'
#
loop_
_entity.id
_entity.type
_entity.pdbx_description
1 polymer ?
#
loop_
_entity_poly.entity_id
_entity_poly.type
_entity_poly.pdbx_seq_one_letter_code
_entity_poly.pdbx_strand_id
1 'polypeptide(L)'
;DALPICTALQEGPEFGDNMEIYAGRKNNWTGEFSARFLLKLPVDFSNIPTYLLKDPTIDPGEDVALLSVSFEDAEATQVFPKLYLSPRIEHALGGNSALHIPPFPSGGCLIDYVPQVCQLLTNKVQYIIQGYHRRREYIAAFLSHFGTGVVEYDAEGFTKLTLLLMWKDFCFLVHIDLPLYFPRDQPTLTFQSVYHFTSSGQLYQQIQKSYPYSPRWDGNEMAKRAKAYFKTYVPQFQEAAFANGKL
;
A
#
# COMPACT_ATOMS: atom_id res chain seq x y z
N ASP A 1 -38.65 -5.24 13.30
CA ASP A 1 -38.97 -5.41 11.88
C ASP A 1 -37.78 -5.03 11.00
N ALA A 2 -37.03 -6.03 10.51
CA ALA A 2 -35.92 -5.83 9.57
C ALA A 2 -36.40 -5.58 8.12
N LEU A 3 -37.71 -5.75 7.87
CA LEU A 3 -38.33 -5.64 6.56
C LEU A 3 -38.08 -4.29 5.84
N PRO A 4 -38.17 -3.10 6.48
CA PRO A 4 -37.98 -1.83 5.77
C PRO A 4 -36.52 -1.62 5.28
N ILE A 5 -35.54 -2.12 6.03
CA ILE A 5 -34.11 -2.03 5.69
C ILE A 5 -33.80 -2.94 4.49
N CYS A 6 -34.41 -4.13 4.45
CA CYS A 6 -34.27 -5.05 3.33
C CYS A 6 -34.84 -4.47 2.04
N THR A 7 -36.02 -3.83 2.08
CA THR A 7 -36.69 -3.31 0.87
C THR A 7 -35.87 -2.20 0.21
N ALA A 8 -35.32 -1.25 0.98
CA ALA A 8 -34.53 -0.14 0.42
C ALA A 8 -33.17 -0.58 -0.15
N LEU A 9 -32.55 -1.63 0.40
CA LEU A 9 -31.28 -2.17 -0.10
C LEU A 9 -31.46 -3.06 -1.33
N GLN A 10 -32.62 -3.72 -1.46
CA GLN A 10 -32.97 -4.53 -2.63
C GLN A 10 -33.35 -3.68 -3.86
N GLU A 11 -33.80 -2.45 -3.67
CA GLU A 11 -34.10 -1.52 -4.76
C GLU A 11 -32.84 -0.95 -5.46
N GLY A 12 -31.66 -1.09 -4.84
CA GLY A 12 -30.36 -0.82 -5.45
C GLY A 12 -29.82 -2.05 -6.19
N PRO A 13 -29.87 -2.13 -7.54
CA PRO A 13 -29.54 -3.34 -8.29
C PRO A 13 -28.10 -3.83 -8.10
N GLU A 14 -27.18 -2.97 -7.66
CA GLU A 14 -25.77 -3.34 -7.43
C GLU A 14 -25.52 -4.04 -6.09
N PHE A 15 -26.37 -3.82 -5.09
CA PHE A 15 -26.20 -4.34 -3.73
C PHE A 15 -27.14 -5.50 -3.41
N GLY A 16 -28.34 -5.52 -3.99
CA GLY A 16 -29.38 -6.52 -3.71
C GLY A 16 -28.96 -7.97 -4.00
N ASP A 17 -28.28 -8.20 -5.13
CA ASP A 17 -27.86 -9.54 -5.56
C ASP A 17 -26.59 -10.05 -4.83
N ASN A 18 -25.88 -9.15 -4.15
CA ASN A 18 -24.57 -9.38 -3.53
C ASN A 18 -24.61 -9.18 -2.00
N MET A 19 -25.79 -9.37 -1.40
CA MET A 19 -26.03 -9.16 0.02
C MET A 19 -26.57 -10.42 0.70
N GLU A 20 -25.92 -10.79 1.80
CA GLU A 20 -26.39 -11.83 2.71
C GLU A 20 -26.89 -11.20 4.01
N ILE A 21 -27.99 -11.74 4.54
CA ILE A 21 -28.62 -11.26 5.77
C ILE A 21 -28.77 -12.42 6.75
N TYR A 22 -28.26 -12.21 7.96
CA TYR A 22 -28.48 -13.11 9.08
C TYR A 22 -29.30 -12.42 10.16
N ALA A 23 -30.37 -13.09 10.60
CA ALA A 23 -31.30 -12.67 11.62
C ALA A 23 -31.13 -13.54 12.87
N GLY A 24 -30.67 -12.96 13.98
CA GLY A 24 -30.54 -13.64 15.26
C GLY A 24 -31.89 -14.03 15.86
N ARG A 25 -31.92 -15.07 16.70
CA ARG A 25 -33.15 -15.41 17.43
C ARG A 25 -33.44 -14.32 18.45
N LYS A 26 -34.72 -13.95 18.56
CA LYS A 26 -35.22 -13.01 19.57
C LYS A 26 -34.84 -13.51 20.97
N ASN A 27 -34.26 -12.66 21.79
CA ASN A 27 -33.98 -12.98 23.18
C ASN A 27 -35.32 -13.08 23.94
N ASN A 28 -35.58 -14.22 24.58
CA ASN A 28 -36.83 -14.46 25.30
C ASN A 28 -37.00 -13.58 26.54
N TRP A 29 -35.92 -13.02 27.07
CA TRP A 29 -35.92 -12.21 28.30
C TRP A 29 -35.99 -10.70 28.02
N THR A 30 -35.19 -10.21 27.07
CA THR A 30 -35.13 -8.77 26.72
C THR A 30 -36.04 -8.42 25.55
N GLY A 31 -36.45 -9.40 24.75
CA GLY A 31 -37.20 -9.18 23.52
C GLY A 31 -36.37 -8.60 22.36
N GLU A 32 -35.07 -8.40 22.56
CA GLU A 32 -34.15 -7.84 21.57
C GLU A 32 -33.86 -8.82 20.43
N PHE A 33 -33.53 -8.25 19.28
CA PHE A 33 -33.21 -8.98 18.06
C PHE A 33 -31.94 -8.39 17.47
N SER A 34 -31.02 -9.26 17.04
CA SER A 34 -29.81 -8.85 16.34
C SER A 34 -29.91 -9.16 14.85
N ALA A 35 -29.38 -8.27 14.03
CA ALA A 35 -29.28 -8.46 12.58
C ALA A 35 -27.84 -8.28 12.14
N ARG A 36 -27.41 -9.06 11.15
CA ARG A 36 -26.12 -8.87 10.48
C ARG A 36 -26.32 -8.85 8.98
N PHE A 37 -25.82 -7.81 8.35
CA PHE A 37 -25.74 -7.67 6.91
C PHE A 37 -24.30 -7.92 6.48
N LEU A 38 -24.12 -8.64 5.38
CA LEU A 38 -22.83 -8.85 4.73
C LEU A 38 -22.99 -8.47 3.27
N LEU A 39 -22.25 -7.46 2.83
CA LEU A 39 -22.32 -6.93 1.46
C LEU A 39 -20.98 -7.12 0.76
N LYS A 40 -20.99 -7.67 -0.46
CA LYS A 40 -19.85 -7.59 -1.38
C LYS A 40 -19.85 -6.20 -2.03
N LEU A 41 -18.78 -5.45 -1.79
CA LEU A 41 -18.69 -4.06 -2.25
C LEU A 41 -18.34 -4.00 -3.75
N PRO A 42 -19.04 -3.18 -4.56
CA PRO A 42 -18.82 -3.05 -6.00
C PRO A 42 -17.64 -2.11 -6.29
N VAL A 43 -16.44 -2.50 -5.86
CA VAL A 43 -15.19 -1.76 -6.12
C VAL A 43 -14.32 -2.58 -7.08
N ASP A 44 -13.77 -1.92 -8.09
CA ASP A 44 -12.87 -2.57 -9.06
C ASP A 44 -11.45 -2.71 -8.48
N PHE A 45 -11.04 -3.95 -8.28
CA PHE A 45 -9.72 -4.33 -7.79
C PHE A 45 -8.81 -4.94 -8.87
N SER A 46 -9.29 -5.05 -10.12
CA SER A 46 -8.60 -5.78 -11.20
C SER A 46 -7.20 -5.28 -11.51
N ASN A 47 -6.95 -3.98 -11.27
CA ASN A 47 -5.69 -3.32 -11.55
C ASN A 47 -4.74 -3.24 -10.34
N ILE A 48 -5.09 -3.87 -9.20
CA ILE A 48 -4.20 -3.93 -8.04
C ILE A 48 -2.98 -4.80 -8.37
N PRO A 49 -1.75 -4.35 -8.04
CA PRO A 49 -0.54 -5.12 -8.29
C PRO A 49 -0.57 -6.54 -7.71
N THR A 50 0.08 -7.47 -8.39
CA THR A 50 0.34 -8.80 -7.85
C THR A 50 1.33 -8.73 -6.69
N TYR A 51 1.30 -9.73 -5.81
CA TYR A 51 2.32 -9.93 -4.80
C TYR A 51 2.66 -11.41 -4.71
N LEU A 52 3.91 -11.71 -4.36
CA LEU A 52 4.36 -13.09 -4.17
C LEU A 52 3.91 -13.59 -2.80
N LEU A 53 3.11 -14.66 -2.81
CA LEU A 53 2.78 -15.41 -1.61
C LEU A 53 4.01 -16.20 -1.13
N LYS A 54 4.12 -16.40 0.18
CA LYS A 54 5.18 -17.24 0.77
C LYS A 54 5.12 -18.68 0.28
N ASP A 55 3.91 -19.16 0.02
CA ASP A 55 3.65 -20.45 -0.60
C ASP A 55 2.95 -20.20 -1.95
N PRO A 56 3.63 -20.46 -3.08
CA PRO A 56 3.07 -20.22 -4.42
C PRO A 56 1.93 -21.18 -4.78
N THR A 57 1.66 -22.20 -3.95
CA THR A 57 0.57 -23.15 -4.16
C THR A 57 -0.76 -22.68 -3.55
N ILE A 58 -0.73 -21.64 -2.72
CA ILE A 58 -1.93 -21.06 -2.12
C ILE A 58 -2.57 -20.12 -3.14
N ASP A 59 -3.83 -20.38 -3.47
CA ASP A 59 -4.67 -19.44 -4.21
C ASP A 59 -5.11 -18.31 -3.26
N PRO A 60 -4.77 -17.03 -3.53
CA PRO A 60 -5.23 -15.90 -2.71
C PRO A 60 -6.74 -15.69 -2.79
N GLY A 61 -7.44 -16.38 -3.71
CA GLY A 61 -8.87 -16.26 -3.92
C GLY A 61 -9.27 -15.02 -4.72
N GLU A 62 -10.57 -14.79 -4.81
CA GLU A 62 -11.13 -13.64 -5.54
C GLU A 62 -10.79 -12.32 -4.82
N ASP A 63 -10.47 -11.28 -5.61
CA ASP A 63 -10.25 -9.93 -5.11
C ASP A 63 -11.58 -9.27 -4.70
N VAL A 64 -11.96 -9.44 -3.45
CA VAL A 64 -13.24 -8.96 -2.92
C VAL A 64 -13.06 -8.20 -1.60
N ALA A 65 -13.88 -7.16 -1.43
CA ALA A 65 -14.09 -6.50 -0.14
C ALA A 65 -15.51 -6.77 0.36
N LEU A 66 -15.63 -7.22 1.61
CA LEU A 66 -16.91 -7.53 2.25
C LEU A 66 -17.14 -6.59 3.42
N LEU A 67 -18.27 -5.90 3.43
CA LEU A 67 -18.71 -5.06 4.55
C LEU A 67 -19.74 -5.81 5.38
N SER A 68 -19.37 -6.13 6.62
CA SER A 68 -20.26 -6.69 7.61
C SER A 68 -20.79 -5.60 8.53
N VAL A 69 -22.10 -5.47 8.70
CA VAL A 69 -22.70 -4.52 9.64
C VAL A 69 -23.62 -5.28 10.58
N SER A 70 -23.28 -5.24 11.87
CA SER A 70 -24.08 -5.90 12.93
C SER A 70 -24.87 -4.87 13.72
N PHE A 71 -26.16 -5.12 13.90
CA PHE A 71 -27.10 -4.36 14.72
C PHE A 71 -27.45 -5.23 15.93
N GLU A 72 -27.17 -4.73 17.14
CA GLU A 72 -27.45 -5.48 18.38
C GLU A 72 -28.81 -5.13 19.00
N ASP A 73 -29.39 -4.00 18.60
CA ASP A 73 -30.72 -3.56 19.00
C ASP A 73 -31.60 -3.23 17.77
N ALA A 74 -32.91 -3.14 18.00
CA ALA A 74 -33.88 -2.82 16.96
C ALA A 74 -33.94 -1.32 16.61
N GLU A 75 -33.35 -0.46 17.44
CA GLU A 75 -33.34 1.00 17.29
C GLU A 75 -32.11 1.51 16.52
N ALA A 76 -31.23 0.59 16.10
CA ALA A 76 -29.94 0.87 15.46
C ALA A 76 -29.04 1.81 16.27
N THR A 77 -29.05 1.70 17.61
CA THR A 77 -28.16 2.51 18.46
C THR A 77 -26.79 1.85 18.65
N GLN A 78 -26.73 0.53 18.65
CA GLN A 78 -25.51 -0.28 18.73
C GLN A 78 -25.23 -0.94 17.38
N VAL A 79 -24.46 -0.24 16.54
CA VAL A 79 -24.09 -0.68 15.19
C VAL A 79 -22.58 -0.86 15.07
N PHE A 80 -22.17 -2.06 14.64
CA PHE A 80 -20.76 -2.45 14.52
C PHE A 80 -20.42 -2.79 13.07
N PRO A 81 -19.86 -1.85 12.29
CA PRO A 81 -19.36 -2.12 10.96
C PRO A 81 -17.95 -2.75 11.01
N LYS A 82 -17.71 -3.74 10.16
CA LYS A 82 -16.41 -4.41 9.97
C LYS A 82 -16.17 -4.64 8.48
N LEU A 83 -15.00 -4.23 7.99
CA LEU A 83 -14.58 -4.43 6.62
C LEU A 83 -13.58 -5.60 6.57
N TYR A 84 -13.86 -6.57 5.71
CA TYR A 84 -12.98 -7.69 5.40
C TYR A 84 -12.44 -7.50 3.98
N LEU A 85 -11.16 -7.77 3.79
CA LEU A 85 -10.46 -7.61 2.52
C LEU A 85 -9.82 -8.93 2.12
N SER A 86 -9.80 -9.23 0.82
CA SER A 86 -9.00 -10.34 0.31
C SER A 86 -7.49 -10.11 0.59
N PRO A 87 -6.68 -11.18 0.66
CA PRO A 87 -5.24 -11.06 0.95
C PRO A 87 -4.49 -10.07 0.05
N ARG A 88 -4.82 -10.02 -1.25
CA ARG A 88 -4.21 -9.08 -2.22
C ARG A 88 -4.57 -7.63 -1.91
N ILE A 89 -5.84 -7.37 -1.61
CA ILE A 89 -6.32 -6.02 -1.30
C ILE A 89 -5.73 -5.55 0.04
N GLU A 90 -5.71 -6.44 1.05
CA GLU A 90 -5.10 -6.15 2.35
C GLU A 90 -3.60 -5.82 2.20
N HIS A 91 -2.86 -6.64 1.46
CA HIS A 91 -1.44 -6.40 1.22
C HIS A 91 -1.21 -5.06 0.49
N ALA A 92 -1.99 -4.78 -0.55
CA ALA A 92 -1.88 -3.54 -1.32
C ALA A 92 -2.16 -2.28 -0.49
N LEU A 93 -3.06 -2.38 0.49
CA LEU A 93 -3.43 -1.28 1.39
C LEU A 93 -2.50 -1.12 2.60
N GLY A 94 -1.49 -1.98 2.76
CA GLY A 94 -0.54 -1.92 3.87
C GLY A 94 -0.99 -2.66 5.13
N GLY A 95 -1.89 -3.63 4.99
CA GLY A 95 -2.41 -4.45 6.09
C GLY A 95 -3.68 -3.91 6.73
N ASN A 96 -4.37 -4.75 7.52
CA ASN A 96 -5.64 -4.41 8.17
C ASN A 96 -5.60 -3.18 9.11
N SER A 97 -4.44 -2.79 9.63
CA SER A 97 -4.30 -1.62 10.50
C SER A 97 -4.18 -0.29 9.74
N ALA A 98 -3.95 -0.31 8.42
CA ALA A 98 -3.79 0.89 7.60
C ALA A 98 -5.13 1.45 7.06
N LEU A 99 -6.22 0.72 7.26
CA LEU A 99 -7.55 1.09 6.78
C LEU A 99 -8.55 1.23 7.94
N HIS A 100 -8.94 2.47 8.22
CA HIS A 100 -10.09 2.76 9.06
C HIS A 100 -11.28 3.18 8.19
N ILE A 101 -12.41 2.49 8.38
CA ILE A 101 -13.70 2.87 7.79
C ILE A 101 -14.38 3.93 8.68
N PRO A 102 -15.23 4.80 8.10
CA PRO A 102 -15.99 5.75 8.91
C PRO A 102 -16.89 5.01 9.90
N PRO A 103 -17.09 5.55 11.12
CA PRO A 103 -18.07 4.99 12.05
C PRO A 103 -19.47 5.09 11.46
N PHE A 104 -20.36 4.17 11.85
CA PHE A 104 -21.75 4.23 11.44
C PHE A 104 -22.44 5.45 12.08
N PRO A 105 -23.10 6.33 11.31
CA PRO A 105 -23.70 7.55 11.86
C PRO A 105 -24.93 7.23 12.73
N SER A 106 -25.11 7.96 13.83
CA SER A 106 -26.29 7.81 14.70
C SER A 106 -27.57 8.14 13.94
N GLY A 107 -28.55 7.22 13.97
CA GLY A 107 -29.78 7.34 13.17
C GLY A 107 -29.58 7.18 11.66
N GLY A 108 -28.38 6.76 11.23
CA GLY A 108 -28.05 6.51 9.84
C GLY A 108 -28.69 5.24 9.29
N CYS A 109 -28.62 5.09 7.97
CA CYS A 109 -29.09 3.92 7.26
C CYS A 109 -27.96 3.31 6.41
N LEU A 110 -28.09 2.02 6.09
CA LEU A 110 -27.11 1.31 5.26
C LEU A 110 -27.00 1.88 3.85
N ILE A 111 -28.11 2.37 3.28
CA ILE A 111 -28.15 2.93 1.92
C ILE A 111 -27.27 4.18 1.77
N ASP A 112 -27.11 4.98 2.82
CA ASP A 112 -26.21 6.14 2.82
C ASP A 112 -24.79 5.79 3.26
N TYR A 113 -24.65 4.79 4.13
CA TYR A 113 -23.35 4.39 4.69
C TYR A 113 -22.50 3.58 3.70
N VAL A 114 -23.09 2.62 2.98
CA VAL A 114 -22.38 1.73 2.05
C VAL A 114 -21.67 2.53 0.93
N PRO A 115 -22.32 3.51 0.26
CA PRO A 115 -21.65 4.33 -0.75
C PRO A 115 -20.44 5.10 -0.22
N GLN A 116 -20.47 5.58 1.03
CA GLN A 116 -19.34 6.27 1.65
C GLN A 116 -18.13 5.34 1.81
N VAL A 117 -18.36 4.10 2.27
CA VAL A 117 -17.30 3.09 2.39
C VAL A 117 -16.77 2.70 1.02
N CYS A 118 -17.65 2.53 0.02
CA CYS A 118 -17.25 2.26 -1.36
C CYS A 118 -16.37 3.38 -1.91
N GLN A 119 -16.77 4.64 -1.75
CA GLN A 119 -16.01 5.79 -2.22
C GLN A 119 -14.64 5.87 -1.55
N LEU A 120 -14.56 5.63 -0.23
CA LEU A 120 -13.29 5.59 0.50
C LEU A 120 -12.36 4.52 -0.09
N LEU A 121 -12.89 3.31 -0.30
CA LEU A 121 -12.11 2.19 -0.82
C LEU A 121 -11.66 2.44 -2.26
N THR A 122 -12.56 2.90 -3.14
CA THR A 122 -12.24 3.30 -4.51
C THR A 122 -11.12 4.34 -4.56
N ASN A 123 -11.20 5.39 -3.72
CA ASN A 123 -10.16 6.42 -3.66
C ASN A 123 -8.79 5.84 -3.26
N LYS A 124 -8.77 4.93 -2.27
CA LYS A 124 -7.52 4.29 -1.84
C LYS A 124 -6.96 3.34 -2.90
N VAL A 125 -7.81 2.56 -3.56
CA VAL A 125 -7.41 1.66 -4.65
C VAL A 125 -6.78 2.46 -5.80
N GLN A 126 -7.44 3.53 -6.23
CA GLN A 126 -6.91 4.43 -7.27
C GLN A 126 -5.57 5.04 -6.87
N TYR A 127 -5.41 5.43 -5.60
CA TYR A 127 -4.14 5.95 -5.09
C TYR A 127 -3.01 4.92 -5.17
N ILE A 128 -3.29 3.65 -4.82
CA ILE A 128 -2.31 2.56 -4.91
C ILE A 128 -1.90 2.29 -6.35
N ILE A 129 -2.87 2.20 -7.26
CA ILE A 129 -2.62 1.93 -8.68
C ILE A 129 -1.75 3.05 -9.28
N GLN A 130 -2.07 4.30 -8.97
CA GLN A 130 -1.25 5.44 -9.39
C GLN A 130 0.17 5.37 -8.82
N GLY A 131 0.30 5.09 -7.51
CA GLY A 131 1.61 4.92 -6.87
C GLY A 131 2.44 3.80 -7.52
N TYR A 132 1.80 2.67 -7.84
CA TYR A 132 2.43 1.56 -8.56
C TYR A 132 2.95 1.96 -9.93
N HIS A 133 2.12 2.61 -10.76
CA HIS A 133 2.56 3.09 -12.07
C HIS A 133 3.70 4.09 -11.98
N ARG A 134 3.67 4.98 -10.98
CA ARG A 134 4.76 5.92 -10.71
C ARG A 134 6.04 5.21 -10.32
N ARG A 135 5.99 4.22 -9.43
CA ARG A 135 7.17 3.42 -9.06
C ARG A 135 7.73 2.68 -10.28
N ARG A 136 6.87 2.08 -11.09
CA ARG A 136 7.27 1.41 -12.35
C ARG A 136 7.96 2.38 -13.32
N GLU A 137 7.41 3.58 -13.49
CA GLU A 137 7.99 4.65 -14.32
C GLU A 137 9.39 5.06 -13.80
N TYR A 138 9.52 5.24 -12.48
CA TYR A 138 10.79 5.56 -11.82
C TYR A 138 11.83 4.48 -12.08
N ILE A 139 11.51 3.22 -11.77
CA ILE A 139 12.43 2.10 -11.97
C ILE A 139 12.82 1.97 -13.45
N ALA A 140 11.86 2.04 -14.37
CA ALA A 140 12.14 1.98 -15.81
C ALA A 140 13.11 3.09 -16.27
N ALA A 141 12.94 4.32 -15.79
CA ALA A 141 13.86 5.40 -16.09
C ALA A 141 15.27 5.14 -15.51
N PHE A 142 15.37 4.65 -14.27
CA PHE A 142 16.67 4.30 -13.70
C PHE A 142 17.35 3.14 -14.44
N LEU A 143 16.61 2.11 -14.85
CA LEU A 143 17.12 1.05 -15.71
C LEU A 143 17.63 1.60 -17.06
N SER A 144 16.92 2.58 -17.65
CA SER A 144 17.38 3.21 -18.89
C SER A 144 18.64 4.06 -18.72
N HIS A 145 18.82 4.75 -17.58
CA HIS A 145 19.96 5.66 -17.36
C HIS A 145 21.19 4.97 -16.76
N PHE A 146 20.99 3.87 -16.03
CA PHE A 146 22.01 3.16 -15.25
C PHE A 146 22.07 1.66 -15.55
N GLY A 147 21.43 1.18 -16.63
CA GLY A 147 21.20 -0.25 -16.89
C GLY A 147 22.42 -1.17 -16.81
N THR A 148 23.61 -0.66 -17.16
CA THR A 148 24.86 -1.43 -17.09
C THR A 148 25.36 -1.69 -15.67
N GLY A 149 24.85 -0.96 -14.68
CA GLY A 149 25.21 -1.06 -13.26
C GLY A 149 24.07 -1.56 -12.38
N VAL A 150 23.01 -2.14 -12.95
CA VAL A 150 21.90 -2.69 -12.16
C VAL A 150 22.31 -4.02 -11.53
N VAL A 151 22.15 -4.14 -10.22
CA VAL A 151 22.40 -5.39 -9.49
C VAL A 151 21.12 -6.19 -9.34
N GLU A 152 20.08 -5.55 -8.80
CA GLU A 152 18.76 -6.16 -8.58
C GLU A 152 17.70 -5.06 -8.47
N TYR A 153 16.44 -5.42 -8.68
CA TYR A 153 15.28 -4.57 -8.39
C TYR A 153 14.05 -5.43 -8.09
N ASP A 154 13.08 -4.85 -7.40
CA ASP A 154 11.78 -5.47 -7.15
C ASP A 154 10.94 -5.43 -8.44
N ALA A 155 10.85 -6.57 -9.13
CA ALA A 155 10.12 -6.70 -10.39
C ALA A 155 8.59 -6.79 -10.22
N GLU A 156 8.10 -7.01 -9.00
CA GLU A 156 6.68 -7.15 -8.69
C GLU A 156 6.11 -5.81 -8.23
N GLY A 157 6.66 -5.22 -7.17
CA GLY A 157 6.13 -4.02 -6.51
C GLY A 157 6.83 -2.72 -6.90
N PHE A 158 7.99 -2.81 -7.58
CA PHE A 158 8.87 -1.68 -7.91
C PHE A 158 9.27 -0.84 -6.70
N THR A 159 9.40 -1.47 -5.53
CA THR A 159 9.68 -0.78 -4.27
C THR A 159 11.17 -0.63 -3.97
N LYS A 160 12.03 -1.39 -4.65
CA LYS A 160 13.48 -1.42 -4.41
C LYS A 160 14.30 -1.48 -5.69
N LEU A 161 15.47 -0.86 -5.69
CA LEU A 161 16.49 -0.93 -6.72
C LEU A 161 17.88 -0.85 -6.09
N THR A 162 18.79 -1.72 -6.51
CA THR A 162 20.20 -1.67 -6.13
C THR A 162 21.06 -1.46 -7.38
N LEU A 163 21.91 -0.44 -7.34
CA LEU A 163 22.88 -0.13 -8.39
C LEU A 163 24.31 -0.31 -7.88
N LEU A 164 25.18 -0.89 -8.69
CA LEU A 164 26.63 -0.89 -8.54
C LEU A 164 27.23 0.16 -9.46
N LEU A 165 27.87 1.16 -8.85
CA LEU A 165 28.45 2.31 -9.55
C LEU A 165 29.93 2.45 -9.21
N MET A 166 30.66 3.20 -10.04
CA MET A 166 32.09 3.44 -9.86
C MET A 166 32.39 4.94 -9.93
N TRP A 167 33.26 5.40 -9.03
CA TRP A 167 33.79 6.77 -9.00
C TRP A 167 35.30 6.73 -8.79
N LYS A 168 36.10 7.11 -9.80
CA LYS A 168 37.58 7.12 -9.72
C LYS A 168 38.14 5.82 -9.09
N ASP A 169 37.78 4.68 -9.68
CA ASP A 169 38.16 3.32 -9.26
C ASP A 169 37.59 2.84 -7.90
N PHE A 170 36.75 3.66 -7.25
CA PHE A 170 36.01 3.26 -6.07
C PHE A 170 34.62 2.73 -6.46
N CYS A 171 34.40 1.42 -6.29
CA CYS A 171 33.08 0.80 -6.45
C CYS A 171 32.23 1.00 -5.20
N PHE A 172 30.95 1.26 -5.38
CA PHE A 172 29.98 1.40 -4.30
C PHE A 172 28.59 1.00 -4.75
N LEU A 173 27.75 0.63 -3.79
CA LEU A 173 26.34 0.33 -4.01
C LEU A 173 25.49 1.55 -3.68
N VAL A 174 24.40 1.71 -4.43
CA VAL A 174 23.29 2.62 -4.09
C VAL A 174 22.02 1.80 -4.03
N HIS A 175 21.45 1.70 -2.83
CA HIS A 175 20.13 1.13 -2.61
C HIS A 175 19.10 2.25 -2.63
N ILE A 176 18.02 2.05 -3.37
CA ILE A 176 16.93 3.00 -3.51
C ILE A 176 15.66 2.31 -3.01
N ASP A 177 15.09 2.82 -1.93
CA ASP A 177 13.84 2.35 -1.36
C ASP A 177 12.72 3.37 -1.65
N LEU A 178 11.70 2.94 -2.39
CA LEU A 178 10.53 3.74 -2.74
C LEU A 178 9.43 3.55 -1.69
N PRO A 179 8.93 4.63 -1.06
CA PRO A 179 7.92 4.54 -0.01
C PRO A 179 6.53 4.18 -0.57
N LEU A 180 5.62 3.74 0.31
CA LEU A 180 4.23 3.41 -0.03
C LEU A 180 3.51 4.58 -0.73
N TYR A 181 3.71 5.80 -0.22
CA TYR A 181 3.10 7.03 -0.74
C TYR A 181 3.93 7.71 -1.84
N PHE A 182 4.84 7.01 -2.51
CA PHE A 182 5.53 7.53 -3.69
C PHE A 182 4.51 7.90 -4.80
N PRO A 183 4.64 9.05 -5.48
CA PRO A 183 5.77 10.00 -5.46
C PRO A 183 5.64 11.14 -4.44
N ARG A 184 4.59 11.17 -3.61
CA ARG A 184 4.43 12.24 -2.61
C ARG A 184 5.62 12.25 -1.65
N ASP A 185 5.97 11.06 -1.15
CA ASP A 185 7.09 10.88 -0.24
C ASP A 185 8.36 10.56 -1.05
N GLN A 186 9.48 11.18 -0.66
CA GLN A 186 10.76 11.05 -1.36
C GLN A 186 11.38 9.65 -1.17
N PRO A 187 11.96 9.04 -2.22
CA PRO A 187 12.72 7.80 -2.08
C PRO A 187 13.91 7.95 -1.14
N THR A 188 14.21 6.90 -0.37
CA THR A 188 15.42 6.87 0.46
C THR A 188 16.59 6.34 -0.37
N LEU A 189 17.73 7.03 -0.32
CA LEU A 189 18.96 6.58 -0.96
C LEU A 189 19.95 6.10 0.10
N THR A 190 20.49 4.91 -0.04
CA THR A 190 21.51 4.37 0.87
C THR A 190 22.77 4.07 0.07
N PHE A 191 23.84 4.79 0.37
CA PHE A 191 25.17 4.57 -0.23
C PHE A 191 25.92 3.58 0.64
N GLN A 192 26.45 2.52 0.03
CA GLN A 192 27.16 1.46 0.74
C GLN A 192 28.51 1.17 0.10
N SER A 193 29.54 1.07 0.95
CA SER A 193 30.89 0.71 0.55
C SER A 193 30.96 -0.80 0.36
N VAL A 194 31.70 -1.26 -0.65
CA VAL A 194 31.98 -2.70 -0.84
C VAL A 194 33.30 -3.14 -0.18
N TYR A 195 34.02 -2.20 0.43
CA TYR A 195 35.37 -2.42 0.97
C TYR A 195 35.48 -2.19 2.47
N HIS A 196 34.53 -1.47 3.08
CA HIS A 196 34.69 -0.93 4.42
C HIS A 196 33.61 -1.47 5.35
N PHE A 197 34.00 -1.89 6.54
CA PHE A 197 33.14 -2.40 7.59
C PHE A 197 33.10 -1.46 8.80
N THR A 198 31.97 -1.43 9.50
CA THR A 198 31.83 -0.78 10.80
C THR A 198 32.47 -1.62 11.91
N SER A 199 32.57 -1.05 13.11
CA SER A 199 33.01 -1.80 14.30
C SER A 199 32.13 -3.00 14.66
N SER A 200 30.88 -3.04 14.17
CA SER A 200 29.96 -4.17 14.35
C SER A 200 30.06 -5.23 13.25
N GLY A 201 31.00 -5.10 12.31
CA GLY A 201 31.20 -6.04 11.21
C GLY A 201 30.17 -5.93 10.07
N GLN A 202 29.36 -4.87 10.06
CA GLN A 202 28.44 -4.56 8.95
C GLN A 202 29.14 -3.70 7.92
N LEU A 203 28.71 -3.73 6.65
CA LEU A 203 29.28 -2.84 5.63
C LEU A 203 28.94 -1.38 5.96
N TYR A 204 29.92 -0.49 5.76
CA TYR A 204 29.76 0.93 5.98
C TYR A 204 28.75 1.51 4.99
N GLN A 205 27.75 2.20 5.53
CA GLN A 205 26.66 2.79 4.76
C GLN A 205 26.27 4.17 5.29
N GLN A 206 25.73 5.02 4.41
CA GLN A 206 25.14 6.30 4.76
C GLN A 206 23.79 6.47 4.05
N ILE A 207 22.79 6.89 4.84
CA ILE A 207 21.42 7.07 4.37
C ILE A 207 21.19 8.55 4.05
N GLN A 208 20.70 8.83 2.86
CA GLN A 208 20.33 10.14 2.36
C GLN A 208 18.82 10.23 2.15
N LYS A 209 18.17 11.00 3.03
CA LYS A 209 16.74 11.31 2.98
C LYS A 209 16.44 12.75 2.57
N SER A 210 17.46 13.59 2.48
CA SER A 210 17.32 15.01 2.12
C SER A 210 18.24 15.34 0.95
N TYR A 211 17.66 15.29 -0.25
CA TYR A 211 18.31 15.66 -1.51
C TYR A 211 17.30 16.33 -2.43
N PRO A 212 17.71 17.04 -3.49
CA PRO A 212 16.77 17.74 -4.37
C PRO A 212 15.71 16.78 -4.95
N TYR A 213 14.45 17.06 -4.66
CA TYR A 213 13.33 16.22 -5.08
C TYR A 213 12.08 17.05 -5.34
N SER A 214 11.31 16.65 -6.34
CA SER A 214 9.95 17.13 -6.55
C SER A 214 9.03 15.96 -6.88
N PRO A 215 7.87 15.82 -6.20
CA PRO A 215 6.89 14.79 -6.52
C PRO A 215 6.25 14.95 -7.91
N ARG A 216 6.52 16.08 -8.59
CA ARG A 216 5.99 16.42 -9.92
C ARG A 216 6.89 16.00 -11.07
N TRP A 217 8.13 15.59 -10.78
CA TRP A 217 9.06 15.16 -11.82
C TRP A 217 8.62 13.82 -12.43
N ASP A 218 8.92 13.64 -13.71
CA ASP A 218 8.81 12.33 -14.36
C ASP A 218 10.03 11.46 -14.00
N GLY A 219 9.97 10.17 -14.36
CA GLY A 219 11.05 9.23 -14.06
C GLY A 219 12.41 9.67 -14.62
N ASN A 220 12.43 10.26 -15.82
CA ASN A 220 13.67 10.68 -16.48
C ASN A 220 14.33 11.86 -15.78
N GLU A 221 13.54 12.85 -15.37
CA GLU A 221 14.03 13.99 -14.61
C GLU A 221 14.53 13.55 -13.24
N MET A 222 13.82 12.65 -12.56
CA MET A 222 14.30 12.07 -11.30
C MET A 222 15.64 11.34 -11.47
N ALA A 223 15.82 10.53 -12.52
CA ALA A 223 17.06 9.84 -12.81
C ALA A 223 18.23 10.80 -13.11
N LYS A 224 17.99 11.86 -13.91
CA LYS A 224 18.98 12.91 -14.18
C LYS A 224 19.43 13.62 -12.91
N ARG A 225 18.48 13.98 -12.04
CA ARG A 225 18.74 14.66 -10.77
C ARG A 225 19.49 13.76 -9.79
N ALA A 226 19.13 12.47 -9.72
CA ALA A 226 19.87 11.50 -8.94
C ALA A 226 21.32 11.36 -9.44
N LYS A 227 21.54 11.25 -10.76
CA LYS A 227 22.88 11.22 -11.35
C LYS A 227 23.72 12.44 -10.98
N ALA A 228 23.12 13.63 -11.02
CA ALA A 228 23.78 14.86 -10.61
C ALA A 228 24.13 14.83 -9.12
N TYR A 229 23.19 14.40 -8.27
CA TYR A 229 23.40 14.27 -6.83
C TYR A 229 24.51 13.26 -6.50
N PHE A 230 24.53 12.09 -7.14
CA PHE A 230 25.56 11.07 -6.95
C PHE A 230 26.96 11.65 -7.21
N LYS A 231 27.14 12.39 -8.31
CA LYS A 231 28.43 13.05 -8.62
C LYS A 231 28.89 14.01 -7.53
N THR A 232 27.96 14.68 -6.85
CA THR A 232 28.30 15.64 -5.78
C THR A 232 28.54 14.97 -4.43
N TYR A 233 27.84 13.86 -4.15
CA TYR A 233 27.83 13.24 -2.84
C TYR A 233 28.88 12.13 -2.68
N VAL A 234 29.17 11.36 -3.74
CA VAL A 234 30.08 10.21 -3.68
C VAL A 234 31.47 10.54 -3.15
N PRO A 235 32.12 11.68 -3.49
CA PRO A 235 33.39 12.05 -2.88
C PRO A 235 33.33 12.14 -1.34
N GLN A 236 32.27 12.76 -0.81
CA GLN A 236 32.07 12.92 0.63
C GLN A 236 31.79 11.56 1.30
N PHE A 237 31.00 10.72 0.65
CA PHE A 237 30.74 9.35 1.11
C PHE A 237 32.03 8.53 1.16
N GLN A 238 32.88 8.62 0.13
CA GLN A 238 34.15 7.91 0.06
C GLN A 238 35.11 8.34 1.18
N GLU A 239 35.29 9.66 1.38
CA GLU A 239 36.10 10.19 2.49
C GLU A 239 35.59 9.71 3.86
N ALA A 240 34.27 9.75 4.06
CA ALA A 240 33.66 9.28 5.30
C ALA A 240 33.82 7.77 5.51
N ALA A 241 33.78 6.97 4.44
CA ALA A 241 34.03 5.53 4.50
C ALA A 241 35.47 5.21 4.90
N PHE A 242 36.46 5.96 4.39
CA PHE A 242 37.86 5.81 4.80
C PHE A 242 38.10 6.25 6.24
N ALA A 243 37.44 7.33 6.70
CA ALA A 243 37.63 7.86 8.03
C ALA A 243 37.00 6.99 9.13
N ASN A 244 35.86 6.36 8.84
CA ASN A 244 35.05 5.67 9.85
C ASN A 244 34.98 4.15 9.65
N GLY A 245 35.30 3.66 8.45
CA GLY A 245 35.27 2.26 8.11
C GLY A 245 36.64 1.59 8.26
N LYS A 246 36.62 0.28 8.52
CA LYS A 246 37.81 -0.57 8.52
C LYS A 246 37.80 -1.42 7.25
N LEU A 247 38.96 -1.56 6.61
CA LEU A 247 39.16 -2.53 5.52
C LEU A 247 39.04 -3.96 6.03
#